data_AF-D5AGI5-F1
#
_entry.id   AF-D5AGI5-F1
#
_cell.length_a   1.000
_cell.length_b   1.000
_cell.length_c   1.000
_cell.angle_alpha   90.00
_cell.angle_beta   90.00
_cell.angle_gamma   90.00
#
_symmetry.space_group_name_H-M   'P 1'
#
loop_
_entity.id
_entity.type
_entity.pdbx_description
1 polymer ?
#
loop_
_entity_poly.entity_id
_entity_poly.type
_entity_poly.pdbx_seq_one_letter_code
_entity_poly.pdbx_strand_id
1 'polypeptide(L)'
;MSDNWVVQNLENALETWNSKLSEIWQLLTTSPQQFKGGSIWSVMVNINGAVQAIGLALLVLFFVVGVVRTCGSFTDVKKPEHALKLFIRFAIAKGVITYGLELMLALFDIVQGTISTIMTSAGFGTPNQTTLPAEMVTTIESCGFFESIPLWAVTLIGGLFITVLSFIMIMTVYGRFFKLYMYTALAPIPLSTFAGEPSQNVGKSFIKSYCAVLLEGAVIVLACIIFSLFASTPPVVNPDAAAVTQVWAYIGELVFNMLVLVGAVKMSDRIIREMMGL
;
A
#
# COMPACT_ATOMS: atom_id res chain seq x y z
N MET A 1 -4.42 34.10 -8.82
CA MET A 1 -3.60 33.33 -9.77
C MET A 1 -2.61 34.30 -10.37
N SER A 2 -1.33 33.94 -10.38
CA SER A 2 -0.28 34.76 -11.00
C SER A 2 -0.36 34.69 -12.52
N ASP A 3 -0.17 35.80 -13.22
CA ASP A 3 -0.03 35.83 -14.69
C ASP A 3 1.36 35.35 -15.15
N ASN A 4 2.25 35.04 -14.20
CA ASN A 4 3.59 34.55 -14.48
C ASN A 4 3.58 33.05 -14.82
N TRP A 5 3.84 32.75 -16.09
CA TRP A 5 4.00 31.40 -16.66
C TRP A 5 4.97 30.49 -15.88
N VAL A 6 5.99 31.03 -15.20
CA VAL A 6 6.92 30.27 -14.34
C VAL A 6 6.22 29.81 -13.06
N VAL A 7 5.46 30.71 -12.42
CA VAL A 7 4.65 30.41 -11.23
C VAL A 7 3.58 29.37 -11.57
N GLN A 8 2.89 29.56 -12.69
CA GLN A 8 1.85 28.64 -13.16
C GLN A 8 2.38 27.20 -13.35
N ASN A 9 3.58 27.03 -13.90
CA ASN A 9 4.14 25.68 -14.08
C ASN A 9 4.39 24.97 -12.74
N LEU A 10 4.91 25.69 -11.75
CA LEU A 10 5.11 25.12 -10.41
C LEU A 10 3.78 24.86 -9.70
N GLU A 11 2.84 25.78 -9.77
CA GLU A 11 1.49 25.60 -9.20
C GLU A 11 0.80 24.38 -9.80
N ASN A 12 0.84 24.20 -11.12
CA ASN A 12 0.27 23.03 -11.81
C ASN A 12 0.93 21.72 -11.38
N ALA A 13 2.26 21.71 -11.21
CA ALA A 13 2.99 20.52 -10.77
C ALA A 13 2.65 20.16 -9.30
N LEU A 14 2.57 21.16 -8.43
CA LEU A 14 2.17 21.00 -7.03
C LEU A 14 0.71 20.58 -6.89
N GLU A 15 -0.18 21.13 -7.71
CA GLU A 15 -1.59 20.72 -7.78
C GLU A 15 -1.70 19.25 -8.20
N THR A 16 -0.94 18.82 -9.20
CA THR A 16 -0.87 17.42 -9.61
C THR A 16 -0.42 16.52 -8.46
N TRP A 17 0.63 16.92 -7.74
CA TRP A 17 1.12 16.19 -6.56
C TRP A 17 0.05 16.09 -5.46
N ASN A 18 -0.58 17.21 -5.10
CA ASN A 18 -1.63 17.26 -4.07
C ASN A 18 -2.85 16.44 -4.46
N SER A 19 -3.26 16.50 -5.73
CA SER A 19 -4.34 15.67 -6.28
C SER A 19 -4.03 14.18 -6.10
N LYS A 20 -2.80 13.76 -6.42
CA LYS A 20 -2.37 12.37 -6.28
C LYS A 20 -2.24 11.93 -4.81
N LEU A 21 -1.78 12.80 -3.91
CA LEU A 21 -1.80 12.53 -2.47
C LEU A 21 -3.22 12.35 -1.93
N SER A 22 -4.17 13.17 -2.39
CA SER A 22 -5.58 13.03 -2.03
C SER A 22 -6.16 11.70 -2.56
N GLU A 23 -5.83 11.33 -3.79
CA GLU A 23 -6.23 10.04 -4.37
C GLU A 23 -5.64 8.86 -3.57
N ILE A 24 -4.37 8.92 -3.19
CA ILE A 24 -3.72 7.92 -2.32
C ILE A 24 -4.46 7.80 -0.99
N TRP A 25 -4.78 8.93 -0.37
CA TRP A 25 -5.52 8.95 0.89
C TRP A 25 -6.86 8.23 0.79
N GLN A 26 -7.60 8.49 -0.30
CA GLN A 26 -8.84 7.77 -0.57
C GLN A 26 -8.60 6.27 -0.78
N LEU A 27 -7.58 5.88 -1.54
CA LEU A 27 -7.26 4.46 -1.79
C LEU A 27 -6.85 3.71 -0.53
N LEU A 28 -6.16 4.36 0.42
CA LEU A 28 -5.73 3.71 1.67
C LEU A 28 -6.90 3.45 2.63
N THR A 29 -7.90 4.34 2.62
CA THR A 29 -9.05 4.33 3.54
C THR A 29 -10.31 3.68 2.94
N THR A 30 -10.37 3.53 1.61
CA THR A 30 -11.53 2.92 0.93
C THR A 30 -11.47 1.39 1.00
N SER A 31 -12.62 0.77 1.31
CA SER A 31 -12.77 -0.68 1.26
C SER A 31 -12.70 -1.22 -0.17
N PRO A 32 -11.99 -2.34 -0.42
CA PRO A 32 -12.03 -3.09 -1.68
C PRO A 32 -13.44 -3.40 -2.17
N GLN A 33 -14.39 -3.56 -1.25
CA GLN A 33 -15.80 -3.84 -1.56
C GLN A 33 -16.51 -2.66 -2.24
N GLN A 34 -16.10 -1.43 -1.93
CA GLN A 34 -16.76 -0.21 -2.37
C GLN A 34 -16.03 0.46 -3.54
N PHE A 35 -14.76 0.11 -3.75
CA PHE A 35 -13.94 0.71 -4.80
C PHE A 35 -14.56 0.53 -6.19
N LYS A 36 -14.64 1.65 -6.93
CA LYS A 36 -15.26 1.74 -8.27
C LYS A 36 -16.67 1.11 -8.33
N GLY A 37 -17.45 1.27 -7.27
CA GLY A 37 -18.83 0.77 -7.18
C GLY A 37 -18.93 -0.74 -6.92
N GLY A 38 -17.83 -1.40 -6.50
CA GLY A 38 -17.85 -2.80 -6.07
C GLY A 38 -17.92 -3.85 -7.19
N SER A 39 -17.91 -3.42 -8.46
CA SER A 39 -17.92 -4.31 -9.62
C SER A 39 -16.71 -5.26 -9.63
N ILE A 40 -15.51 -4.71 -9.38
CA ILE A 40 -14.27 -5.49 -9.30
C ILE A 40 -14.36 -6.51 -8.17
N TRP A 41 -14.84 -6.08 -6.99
CA TRP A 41 -15.01 -6.97 -5.84
C TRP A 41 -15.98 -8.11 -6.14
N SER A 42 -17.12 -7.84 -6.77
CA SER A 42 -18.08 -8.88 -7.15
C SER A 42 -17.45 -9.95 -8.05
N VAL A 43 -16.66 -9.52 -9.05
CA VAL A 43 -15.91 -10.45 -9.91
C VAL A 43 -14.91 -11.28 -9.09
N MET A 44 -14.18 -10.66 -8.15
CA MET A 44 -13.21 -11.37 -7.31
C MET A 44 -13.88 -12.37 -6.36
N VAL A 45 -15.05 -12.05 -5.80
CA VAL A 45 -15.82 -12.99 -4.95
C VAL A 45 -16.36 -14.16 -5.78
N ASN A 46 -16.83 -13.91 -7.00
CA ASN A 46 -17.26 -14.97 -7.91
C ASN A 46 -16.10 -15.92 -8.26
N ILE A 47 -14.92 -15.36 -8.54
CA ILE A 47 -13.70 -16.15 -8.76
C ILE A 47 -13.35 -16.93 -7.49
N ASN A 48 -13.37 -16.30 -6.31
CA ASN A 48 -13.10 -16.96 -5.04
C ASN A 48 -14.05 -18.16 -4.85
N GLY A 49 -15.35 -18.01 -5.10
CA GLY A 49 -16.32 -19.10 -5.01
C GLY A 49 -16.03 -20.25 -5.98
N ALA A 50 -15.64 -19.96 -7.22
CA ALA A 50 -15.21 -21.00 -8.16
C ALA A 50 -13.92 -21.70 -7.70
N VAL A 51 -12.95 -20.94 -7.21
CA VAL A 51 -11.68 -21.44 -6.67
C VAL A 51 -11.89 -22.19 -5.35
N GLN A 52 -12.96 -21.92 -4.61
CA GLN A 52 -13.30 -22.63 -3.38
C GLN A 52 -13.57 -24.11 -3.63
N ALA A 53 -14.25 -24.45 -4.73
CA ALA A 53 -14.45 -25.85 -5.14
C ALA A 53 -13.11 -26.55 -5.40
N ILE A 54 -12.17 -25.86 -6.06
CA ILE A 54 -10.81 -26.35 -6.30
C ILE A 54 -10.06 -26.51 -4.96
N GLY A 55 -10.16 -25.53 -4.06
CA GLY A 55 -9.57 -25.57 -2.74
C GLY A 55 -10.06 -26.75 -1.90
N LEU A 56 -11.36 -27.08 -1.97
CA LEU A 56 -11.92 -28.26 -1.29
C LEU A 56 -11.43 -29.57 -1.90
N ALA A 57 -11.26 -29.65 -3.22
CA ALA A 57 -10.66 -30.83 -3.86
C ALA A 57 -9.19 -31.01 -3.44
N LEU A 58 -8.42 -29.91 -3.42
CA LEU A 58 -7.03 -29.90 -2.96
C LEU A 58 -6.92 -30.23 -1.46
N LEU A 59 -7.87 -29.79 -0.64
CA LEU A 59 -7.94 -30.11 0.79
C LEU A 59 -7.97 -31.63 0.99
N VAL A 60 -8.83 -32.35 0.26
CA VAL A 60 -8.92 -33.81 0.33
C VAL A 60 -7.60 -34.45 -0.10
N LEU A 61 -6.98 -33.96 -1.17
CA LEU A 61 -5.70 -34.46 -1.66
C LEU A 61 -4.58 -34.26 -0.62
N PHE A 62 -4.42 -33.04 -0.08
CA PHE A 62 -3.40 -32.75 0.94
C PHE A 62 -3.65 -33.50 2.24
N PHE A 63 -4.92 -33.72 2.60
CA PHE A 63 -5.28 -34.54 3.74
C PHE A 63 -4.83 -35.99 3.55
N VAL A 64 -5.15 -36.62 2.41
CA VAL A 64 -4.72 -38.00 2.10
C VAL A 64 -3.20 -38.12 2.12
N VAL A 65 -2.48 -37.18 1.50
CA VAL A 65 -1.01 -37.15 1.52
C VAL A 65 -0.48 -37.02 2.95
N GLY A 66 -1.10 -36.16 3.77
CA GLY A 66 -0.77 -36.01 5.18
C GLY A 66 -0.98 -37.32 5.97
N VAL A 67 -2.10 -38.00 5.77
CA VAL A 67 -2.40 -39.29 6.41
C VAL A 67 -1.34 -40.35 6.04
N VAL A 68 -1.01 -40.48 4.76
CA VAL A 68 -0.01 -41.47 4.28
C VAL A 68 1.37 -41.20 4.87
N ARG A 69 1.76 -39.93 5.05
CA ARG A 69 3.06 -39.59 5.63
C ARG A 69 3.10 -39.69 7.15
N THR A 70 2.05 -39.26 7.84
CA THR A 70 1.99 -39.31 9.30
C THR A 70 1.77 -40.73 9.82
N CYS A 71 1.10 -41.58 9.05
CA CYS A 71 0.84 -42.98 9.40
C CYS A 71 1.59 -43.90 8.42
N GLY A 72 2.87 -44.17 8.71
CA GLY A 72 3.69 -45.12 7.95
C GLY A 72 3.19 -46.57 7.99
N SER A 73 2.19 -46.88 8.83
CA SER A 73 1.46 -48.14 8.86
C SER A 73 -0.02 -47.92 9.19
N PHE A 74 -0.91 -48.73 8.59
CA PHE A 74 -2.36 -48.72 8.87
C PHE A 74 -2.71 -48.99 10.34
N THR A 75 -1.78 -49.55 11.13
CA THR A 75 -1.96 -49.79 12.56
C THR A 75 -1.98 -48.50 13.39
N ASP A 76 -1.30 -47.43 12.95
CA ASP A 76 -1.29 -46.16 13.68
C ASP A 76 -2.54 -45.32 13.41
N VAL A 77 -3.19 -45.47 12.25
CA VAL A 77 -4.50 -44.85 11.96
C VAL A 77 -5.60 -45.45 12.85
N LYS A 78 -5.46 -46.73 13.26
CA LYS A 78 -6.43 -47.41 14.12
C LYS A 78 -6.41 -46.92 15.58
N LYS A 79 -5.38 -46.17 15.99
CA LYS A 79 -5.40 -45.50 17.30
C LYS A 79 -6.40 -44.34 17.23
N PRO A 80 -7.48 -44.37 18.04
CA PRO A 80 -8.55 -43.38 17.96
C PRO A 80 -8.03 -41.95 18.15
N GLU A 81 -6.96 -41.77 18.94
CA GLU A 81 -6.31 -40.48 19.17
C GLU A 81 -5.72 -39.85 17.89
N HIS A 82 -5.06 -40.63 17.03
CA HIS A 82 -4.47 -40.13 15.79
C HIS A 82 -5.53 -39.82 14.73
N ALA A 83 -6.54 -40.70 14.61
CA ALA A 83 -7.67 -40.47 13.71
C ALA A 83 -8.46 -39.21 14.09
N LEU A 84 -8.71 -39.00 15.40
CA LEU A 84 -9.40 -37.81 15.90
C LEU A 84 -8.61 -36.52 15.60
N LYS A 85 -7.29 -36.53 15.85
CA LYS A 85 -6.43 -35.37 15.57
C LYS A 85 -6.42 -34.99 14.09
N LEU A 86 -6.38 -35.97 13.19
CA LEU A 86 -6.46 -35.76 11.75
C LEU A 86 -7.84 -35.22 11.34
N PHE A 87 -8.91 -35.77 11.90
CA PHE A 87 -10.27 -35.30 11.63
C PHE A 87 -10.50 -33.85 12.08
N ILE A 88 -10.03 -33.48 13.28
CA ILE A 88 -10.11 -32.10 13.79
C ILE A 88 -9.37 -31.15 12.84
N ARG A 89 -8.15 -31.49 12.41
CA ARG A 89 -7.40 -30.68 11.44
C ARG A 89 -8.15 -30.51 10.12
N PHE A 90 -8.72 -31.58 9.59
CA PHE A 90 -9.52 -31.53 8.37
C PHE A 90 -10.75 -30.63 8.54
N ALA A 91 -11.48 -30.76 9.65
CA ALA A 91 -12.65 -29.95 9.95
C ALA A 91 -12.30 -28.45 10.04
N ILE A 92 -11.19 -28.11 10.72
CA ILE A 92 -10.68 -26.73 10.80
C ILE A 92 -10.31 -26.23 9.41
N ALA A 93 -9.53 -26.99 8.63
CA ALA A 93 -9.08 -26.57 7.32
C ALA A 93 -10.26 -26.40 6.33
N LYS A 94 -11.26 -27.28 6.37
CA LYS A 94 -12.52 -27.11 5.63
C LYS A 94 -13.24 -25.83 6.07
N GLY A 95 -13.34 -25.58 7.37
CA GLY A 95 -13.94 -24.36 7.93
C GLY A 95 -13.24 -23.10 7.42
N VAL A 96 -11.91 -23.07 7.45
CA VAL A 96 -11.09 -21.95 6.96
C VAL A 96 -11.27 -21.71 5.46
N ILE A 97 -11.45 -22.75 4.64
CA ILE A 97 -11.77 -22.56 3.21
C ILE A 97 -13.20 -22.02 3.04
N THR A 98 -14.14 -22.55 3.82
CA THR A 98 -15.58 -22.23 3.67
C THR A 98 -15.89 -20.81 4.10
N TYR A 99 -15.33 -20.38 5.22
CA TYR A 99 -15.50 -19.05 5.80
C TYR A 99 -14.26 -18.17 5.59
N GLY A 100 -13.39 -18.54 4.64
CA GLY A 100 -12.11 -17.86 4.42
C GLY A 100 -12.28 -16.41 3.96
N LEU A 101 -13.32 -16.15 3.15
CA LEU A 101 -13.65 -14.79 2.72
C LEU A 101 -14.08 -13.91 3.90
N GLU A 102 -14.95 -14.43 4.78
CA GLU A 102 -15.38 -13.71 6.00
C GLU A 102 -14.20 -13.43 6.93
N LEU A 103 -13.30 -14.41 7.10
CA LEU A 103 -12.09 -14.24 7.89
C LEU A 103 -11.16 -13.17 7.31
N MET A 104 -10.98 -13.15 5.98
CA MET A 104 -10.18 -12.13 5.31
C MET A 104 -10.79 -10.72 5.46
N LEU A 105 -12.10 -10.60 5.36
CA LEU A 105 -12.82 -9.34 5.57
C LEU A 105 -12.70 -8.86 7.03
N ALA A 106 -12.85 -9.76 8.00
CA ALA A 106 -12.67 -9.41 9.41
C ALA A 106 -11.24 -8.91 9.69
N LEU A 107 -10.21 -9.53 9.09
CA LEU A 107 -8.83 -9.04 9.17
C LEU A 107 -8.67 -7.66 8.51
N PHE A 108 -9.32 -7.44 7.37
CA PHE A 108 -9.32 -6.14 6.70
C PHE A 108 -9.92 -5.06 7.60
N ASP A 109 -11.06 -5.31 8.23
CA ASP A 109 -11.73 -4.36 9.12
C ASP A 109 -10.88 -4.00 10.35
N ILE A 110 -10.22 -5.00 10.95
CA ILE A 110 -9.29 -4.78 12.08
C ILE A 110 -8.14 -3.84 11.66
N VAL A 111 -7.57 -4.07 10.47
CA VAL A 111 -6.47 -3.24 9.97
C VAL A 111 -6.96 -1.84 9.58
N GLN A 112 -8.16 -1.70 9.03
CA GLN A 112 -8.76 -0.38 8.81
C GLN A 112 -8.99 0.38 10.12
N GLY A 113 -9.43 -0.29 11.18
CA GLY A 113 -9.51 0.29 12.53
C GLY A 113 -8.14 0.75 13.05
N THR A 114 -7.09 -0.04 12.79
CA THR A 114 -5.70 0.34 13.11
C THR A 114 -5.27 1.60 12.35
N ILE A 115 -5.51 1.66 11.04
CA ILE A 115 -5.22 2.83 10.20
C ILE A 115 -5.95 4.06 10.72
N SER A 116 -7.25 3.95 11.03
CA SER A 116 -8.06 5.02 11.62
C SER A 116 -7.49 5.53 12.96
N THR A 117 -7.06 4.61 13.82
CA THR A 117 -6.46 4.95 15.12
C THR A 117 -5.13 5.70 14.94
N ILE A 118 -4.26 5.25 14.03
CA ILE A 118 -2.99 5.92 13.71
C ILE A 118 -3.25 7.36 13.24
N MET A 119 -4.18 7.54 12.29
CA MET A 119 -4.53 8.85 11.74
C MET A 119 -5.05 9.81 12.83
N THR A 120 -5.98 9.32 13.65
CA THR A 120 -6.58 10.10 14.74
C THR A 120 -5.54 10.50 15.78
N SER A 121 -4.67 9.57 16.16
CA SER A 121 -3.63 9.80 17.18
C SER A 121 -2.55 10.78 16.72
N ALA A 122 -2.25 10.79 15.43
CA ALA A 122 -1.29 11.72 14.84
C ALA A 122 -1.87 13.14 14.66
N GLY A 123 -3.19 13.33 14.82
CA GLY A 123 -3.86 14.60 14.54
C GLY A 123 -3.93 14.92 13.03
N PHE A 124 -3.62 13.95 12.17
CA PHE A 124 -3.64 14.09 10.71
C PHE A 124 -4.99 13.58 10.18
N GLY A 125 -5.96 14.49 10.03
CA GLY A 125 -7.26 14.18 9.41
C GLY A 125 -7.26 14.24 7.88
N THR A 126 -6.30 14.96 7.29
CA THR A 126 -6.14 15.15 5.84
C THR A 126 -4.64 15.24 5.49
N PRO A 127 -4.24 14.82 4.28
CA PRO A 127 -2.88 15.07 3.80
C PRO A 127 -2.57 16.58 3.81
N ASN A 128 -1.41 16.97 4.33
CA ASN A 128 -0.95 18.36 4.20
C ASN A 128 -0.74 18.69 2.73
N GLN A 129 -1.40 19.73 2.25
CA GLN A 129 -1.21 20.22 0.88
C GLN A 129 0.16 20.90 0.78
N THR A 130 0.96 20.48 -0.18
CA THR A 130 2.20 21.16 -0.53
C THR A 130 1.85 22.39 -1.36
N THR A 131 1.97 23.58 -0.78
CA THR A 131 1.70 24.87 -1.45
C THR A 131 2.99 25.63 -1.72
N LEU A 132 3.01 26.41 -2.79
CA LEU A 132 4.12 27.32 -3.08
C LEU A 132 4.13 28.48 -2.05
N PRO A 133 5.25 28.75 -1.35
CA PRO A 133 5.35 29.88 -0.42
C PRO A 133 5.15 31.22 -1.12
N ALA A 134 4.49 32.16 -0.46
CA ALA A 134 4.24 33.50 -1.02
C ALA A 134 5.54 34.25 -1.35
N GLU A 135 6.60 34.07 -0.56
CA GLU A 135 7.92 34.65 -0.80
C GLU A 135 8.53 34.17 -2.13
N MET A 136 8.32 32.90 -2.49
CA MET A 136 8.77 32.33 -3.75
C MET A 136 8.00 32.90 -4.94
N VAL A 137 6.68 33.10 -4.79
CA VAL A 137 5.85 33.78 -5.80
C VAL A 137 6.37 35.19 -6.02
N THR A 138 6.60 35.96 -4.94
CA THR A 138 7.09 37.34 -5.06
C THR A 138 8.47 37.42 -5.67
N THR A 139 9.40 36.50 -5.35
CA THR A 139 10.72 36.46 -5.96
C THR A 139 10.62 36.19 -7.46
N ILE A 140 9.80 35.23 -7.89
CA ILE A 140 9.61 34.89 -9.30
C ILE A 140 8.89 36.02 -10.07
N GLU A 141 7.92 36.68 -9.45
CA GLU A 141 7.20 37.83 -10.05
C GLU A 141 8.06 39.08 -10.14
N SER A 142 9.05 39.25 -9.24
CA SER A 142 9.97 40.39 -9.26
C SER A 142 11.09 40.28 -10.30
N CYS A 143 11.26 39.13 -10.95
CA CYS A 143 12.30 38.90 -11.96
C CYS A 143 11.97 39.53 -13.32
N GLY A 144 12.98 40.10 -13.97
CA GLY A 144 12.86 40.61 -15.33
C GLY A 144 12.64 39.50 -16.37
N PHE A 145 12.22 39.88 -17.59
CA PHE A 145 11.94 38.93 -18.68
C PHE A 145 13.14 38.02 -19.00
N PHE A 146 14.36 38.55 -19.01
CA PHE A 146 15.57 37.78 -19.32
C PHE A 146 15.99 36.82 -18.20
N GLU A 147 15.73 37.16 -16.93
CA GLU A 147 15.98 36.28 -15.78
C GLU A 147 14.90 35.19 -15.65
N SER A 148 13.71 35.46 -16.21
CA SER A 148 12.59 34.52 -16.23
C SER A 148 12.84 33.31 -17.17
N ILE A 149 13.68 33.45 -18.19
CA ILE A 149 13.97 32.36 -19.15
C ILE A 149 14.72 31.19 -18.47
N PRO A 150 15.85 31.42 -17.76
CA PRO A 150 16.49 30.37 -16.95
C PRO A 150 15.57 29.82 -15.86
N LEU A 151 14.82 30.68 -15.16
CA LEU A 151 13.87 30.26 -14.13
C LEU A 151 12.83 29.30 -14.69
N TRP A 152 12.24 29.61 -15.83
CA TRP A 152 11.30 28.73 -16.48
C TRP A 152 11.87 27.35 -16.75
N ALA A 153 13.06 27.27 -17.34
CA ALA A 153 13.68 25.99 -17.66
C ALA A 153 13.87 25.14 -16.39
N VAL A 154 14.30 25.75 -15.29
CA VAL A 154 14.42 25.12 -13.98
C VAL A 154 13.07 24.65 -13.46
N THR A 155 12.04 25.49 -13.50
CA THR A 155 10.68 25.14 -13.04
C THR A 155 10.04 24.04 -13.87
N LEU A 156 10.31 24.00 -15.18
CA LEU A 156 9.80 22.98 -16.08
C LEU A 156 10.45 21.61 -15.77
N ILE A 157 11.77 21.59 -15.55
CA ILE A 157 12.47 20.38 -15.15
C ILE A 157 11.97 19.91 -13.78
N GLY A 158 11.88 20.81 -12.80
CA GLY A 158 11.34 20.52 -11.47
C GLY A 158 9.92 19.98 -11.52
N GLY A 159 9.03 20.64 -12.28
CA GLY A 159 7.64 20.22 -12.46
C GLY A 159 7.51 18.85 -13.11
N LEU A 160 8.38 18.52 -14.07
CA LEU A 160 8.45 17.19 -14.69
C LEU A 160 8.85 16.13 -13.65
N PHE A 161 9.86 16.39 -12.81
CA PHE A 161 10.23 15.47 -11.73
C PHE A 161 9.08 15.26 -10.73
N ILE A 162 8.45 16.33 -10.27
CA ILE A 162 7.29 16.27 -9.35
C ILE A 162 6.19 15.39 -9.96
N THR A 163 5.87 15.60 -11.24
CA THR A 163 4.84 14.84 -11.95
C THR A 163 5.20 13.35 -12.01
N VAL A 164 6.43 13.01 -12.43
CA VAL A 164 6.90 11.62 -12.50
C VAL A 164 6.86 10.94 -11.13
N LEU A 165 7.32 11.64 -10.07
CA LEU A 165 7.31 11.13 -8.70
C LEU A 165 5.89 10.89 -8.19
N SER A 166 4.96 11.78 -8.51
CA SER A 166 3.52 11.61 -8.20
C SER A 166 2.98 10.32 -8.80
N PHE A 167 3.31 10.04 -10.07
CA PHE A 167 2.89 8.82 -10.77
C PHE A 167 3.50 7.54 -10.18
N ILE A 168 4.78 7.57 -9.79
CA ILE A 168 5.43 6.42 -9.14
C ILE A 168 4.75 6.11 -7.79
N MET A 169 4.40 7.15 -7.03
CA MET A 169 3.76 6.99 -5.72
C MET A 169 2.38 6.34 -5.86
N ILE A 170 1.50 6.92 -6.70
CA ILE A 170 0.14 6.41 -6.88
C ILE A 170 0.15 4.98 -7.44
N MET A 171 1.05 4.68 -8.38
CA MET A 171 1.20 3.34 -8.95
C MET A 171 1.58 2.29 -7.89
N THR A 172 2.43 2.67 -6.93
CA THR A 172 2.82 1.80 -5.81
C THR A 172 1.62 1.45 -4.94
N VAL A 173 0.80 2.44 -4.59
CA VAL A 173 -0.40 2.26 -3.75
C VAL A 173 -1.47 1.45 -4.48
N TYR A 174 -1.68 1.69 -5.78
CA TYR A 174 -2.55 0.85 -6.62
C TYR A 174 -2.06 -0.60 -6.67
N GLY A 175 -0.75 -0.83 -6.77
CA GLY A 175 -0.15 -2.16 -6.75
C GLY A 175 -0.54 -2.95 -5.49
N ARG A 176 -0.49 -2.31 -4.31
CA ARG A 176 -1.02 -2.88 -3.05
C ARG A 176 -2.50 -3.24 -3.16
N PHE A 177 -3.30 -2.33 -3.68
CA PHE A 177 -4.74 -2.55 -3.79
C PHE A 177 -5.08 -3.73 -4.70
N PHE A 178 -4.39 -3.87 -5.83
CA PHE A 178 -4.53 -5.03 -6.71
C PHE A 178 -4.00 -6.32 -6.07
N LYS A 179 -2.91 -6.27 -5.29
CA LYS A 179 -2.46 -7.40 -4.47
C LYS A 179 -3.62 -7.89 -3.59
N LEU A 180 -4.33 -7.02 -2.87
CA LEU A 180 -5.46 -7.43 -2.02
C LEU A 180 -6.55 -8.21 -2.78
N TYR A 181 -6.91 -7.76 -3.99
CA TYR A 181 -7.87 -8.49 -4.83
C TYR A 181 -7.36 -9.86 -5.26
N MET A 182 -6.11 -9.94 -5.73
CA MET A 182 -5.50 -11.20 -6.16
C MET A 182 -5.40 -12.22 -5.01
N TYR A 183 -4.98 -11.78 -3.82
CA TYR A 183 -4.94 -12.63 -2.63
C TYR A 183 -6.35 -13.11 -2.26
N THR A 184 -7.34 -12.22 -2.30
CA THR A 184 -8.73 -12.58 -1.98
C THR A 184 -9.29 -13.59 -2.97
N ALA A 185 -9.13 -13.38 -4.27
CA ALA A 185 -9.65 -14.27 -5.31
C ALA A 185 -9.02 -15.68 -5.25
N LEU A 186 -7.74 -15.77 -4.93
CA LEU A 186 -6.99 -17.04 -4.94
C LEU A 186 -6.89 -17.71 -3.57
N ALA A 187 -7.37 -17.09 -2.50
CA ALA A 187 -7.23 -17.55 -1.12
C ALA A 187 -7.56 -19.04 -0.87
N PRO A 188 -8.62 -19.64 -1.46
CA PRO A 188 -8.97 -21.02 -1.13
C PRO A 188 -7.88 -22.06 -1.45
N ILE A 189 -7.01 -21.78 -2.43
CA ILE A 189 -5.90 -22.67 -2.83
C ILE A 189 -4.86 -22.79 -1.71
N PRO A 190 -4.18 -21.72 -1.27
CA PRO A 190 -3.21 -21.80 -0.18
C PRO A 190 -3.88 -22.18 1.15
N LEU A 191 -5.14 -21.80 1.40
CA LEU A 191 -5.86 -22.24 2.60
C LEU A 191 -6.09 -23.76 2.62
N SER A 192 -6.24 -24.42 1.48
CA SER A 192 -6.34 -25.88 1.41
C SER A 192 -5.11 -26.63 1.94
N THR A 193 -3.95 -25.98 1.95
CA THR A 193 -2.71 -26.59 2.45
C THR A 193 -2.68 -26.78 3.97
N PHE A 194 -3.63 -26.20 4.73
CA PHE A 194 -3.75 -26.41 6.17
C PHE A 194 -4.07 -27.86 6.57
N ALA A 195 -4.58 -28.68 5.64
CA ALA A 195 -5.07 -30.03 5.93
C ALA A 195 -3.98 -31.07 6.22
N GLY A 196 -2.73 -30.82 5.81
CA GLY A 196 -1.68 -31.86 5.81
C GLY A 196 -0.29 -31.35 6.22
N GLU A 197 0.49 -32.22 6.86
CA GLU A 197 1.93 -32.05 7.00
C GLU A 197 2.60 -32.65 5.75
N PRO A 198 3.55 -31.97 5.07
CA PRO A 198 4.29 -30.76 5.44
C PRO A 198 3.71 -29.43 4.89
N SER A 199 2.61 -29.48 4.14
CA SER A 199 2.08 -28.31 3.40
C SER A 199 1.48 -27.22 4.29
N GLN A 200 1.19 -27.51 5.57
CA GLN A 200 0.62 -26.56 6.54
C GLN A 200 1.39 -25.23 6.66
N ASN A 201 2.71 -25.23 6.45
CA ASN A 201 3.51 -24.01 6.50
C ASN A 201 3.15 -23.02 5.39
N VAL A 202 2.68 -23.52 4.24
CA VAL A 202 2.24 -22.68 3.11
C VAL A 202 0.97 -21.90 3.50
N GLY A 203 -0.02 -22.55 4.10
CA GLY A 203 -1.25 -21.90 4.55
C GLY A 203 -0.99 -20.87 5.64
N LYS A 204 -0.12 -21.18 6.61
CA LYS A 204 0.32 -20.20 7.63
C LYS A 204 1.02 -19.00 7.00
N SER A 205 1.93 -19.25 6.06
CA SER A 205 2.65 -18.19 5.34
C SER A 205 1.70 -17.31 4.51
N PHE A 206 0.66 -17.90 3.92
CA PHE A 206 -0.37 -17.16 3.20
C PHE A 206 -1.13 -16.18 4.10
N ILE A 207 -1.61 -16.63 5.28
CA ILE A 207 -2.30 -15.72 6.22
C ILE A 207 -1.35 -14.60 6.65
N LYS A 208 -0.09 -14.91 6.99
CA LYS A 208 0.92 -13.89 7.30
C LYS A 208 1.11 -12.91 6.15
N SER A 209 1.21 -13.41 4.92
CA SER A 209 1.39 -12.59 3.72
C SER A 209 0.18 -11.70 3.45
N TYR A 210 -1.03 -12.21 3.65
CA TYR A 210 -2.25 -11.43 3.53
C TYR A 210 -2.30 -10.31 4.58
N CYS A 211 -2.04 -10.64 5.84
CA CYS A 211 -1.92 -9.64 6.91
C CYS A 211 -0.82 -8.61 6.62
N ALA A 212 0.30 -9.00 6.01
CA ALA A 212 1.36 -8.10 5.61
C ALA A 212 0.87 -7.08 4.56
N VAL A 213 0.17 -7.53 3.51
CA VAL A 213 -0.40 -6.62 2.49
C VAL A 213 -1.47 -5.71 3.10
N LEU A 214 -2.27 -6.19 4.06
CA LEU A 214 -3.20 -5.35 4.80
C LEU A 214 -2.46 -4.26 5.56
N LEU A 215 -1.47 -4.63 6.39
CA LEU A 215 -0.69 -3.71 7.22
C LEU A 215 0.23 -2.78 6.41
N GLU A 216 0.60 -3.13 5.18
CA GLU A 216 1.32 -2.26 4.24
C GLU A 216 0.66 -0.86 4.15
N GLY A 217 -0.67 -0.79 4.21
CA GLY A 217 -1.40 0.48 4.21
C GLY A 217 -1.16 1.33 5.45
N ALA A 218 -1.06 0.71 6.63
CA ALA A 218 -0.73 1.39 7.86
C ALA A 218 0.71 1.93 7.83
N VAL A 219 1.65 1.17 7.25
CA VAL A 219 3.04 1.63 7.06
C VAL A 219 3.10 2.82 6.10
N ILE A 220 2.32 2.82 5.03
CA ILE A 220 2.24 3.97 4.10
C ILE A 220 1.72 5.21 4.83
N VAL A 221 0.65 5.08 5.63
CA VAL A 221 0.12 6.20 6.42
C VAL A 221 1.17 6.73 7.40
N LEU A 222 1.89 5.85 8.10
CA LEU A 222 2.99 6.25 8.98
C LEU A 222 4.12 6.97 8.22
N ALA A 223 4.48 6.50 7.02
CA ALA A 223 5.47 7.17 6.18
C ALA A 223 5.04 8.59 5.80
N CYS A 224 3.76 8.78 5.45
CA CYS A 224 3.21 10.12 5.19
C CYS A 224 3.26 11.03 6.42
N ILE A 225 2.94 10.51 7.61
CA ILE A 225 2.98 11.27 8.88
C ILE A 225 4.42 11.69 9.20
N ILE A 226 5.36 10.74 9.19
CA ILE A 226 6.78 11.00 9.46
C ILE A 226 7.32 12.03 8.46
N PHE A 227 6.98 11.87 7.18
CA PHE A 227 7.37 12.82 6.15
C PHE A 227 6.80 14.22 6.40
N SER A 228 5.54 14.34 6.77
CA SER A 228 4.95 15.66 7.04
C SER A 228 5.64 16.37 8.21
N LEU A 229 6.15 15.63 9.20
CA LEU A 229 6.95 16.20 10.29
C LEU A 229 8.35 16.56 9.80
N PHE A 230 8.97 15.72 8.97
CA PHE A 230 10.29 15.97 8.39
C PHE A 230 10.30 17.20 7.46
N ALA A 231 9.27 17.37 6.63
CA ALA A 231 9.14 18.48 5.69
C ALA A 231 8.71 19.80 6.34
N SER A 232 8.44 19.82 7.66
CA SER A 232 8.02 21.03 8.38
C SER A 232 9.16 22.00 8.71
N THR A 233 10.42 21.57 8.56
CA THR A 233 11.57 22.47 8.61
C THR A 233 11.66 23.30 7.33
N PRO A 234 11.52 24.64 7.38
CA PRO A 234 11.54 25.46 6.19
C PRO A 234 12.93 25.43 5.51
N PRO A 235 12.99 25.45 4.17
CA PRO A 235 14.23 25.60 3.41
C PRO A 235 14.99 26.84 3.88
N VAL A 236 16.28 26.70 4.19
CA VAL A 236 17.14 27.86 4.49
C VAL A 236 17.52 28.51 3.16
N VAL A 237 16.69 29.45 2.71
CA VAL A 237 16.98 30.24 1.51
C VAL A 237 17.90 31.39 1.90
N ASN A 238 19.06 31.52 1.25
CA ASN A 238 19.92 32.69 1.44
C ASN A 238 19.29 33.89 0.70
N PRO A 239 18.81 34.92 1.41
CA PRO A 239 18.14 36.07 0.79
C PRO A 239 19.06 36.91 -0.11
N ASP A 240 20.38 36.77 0.01
CA ASP A 240 21.37 37.54 -0.76
C ASP A 240 21.77 36.86 -2.10
N ALA A 241 21.26 35.66 -2.39
CA ALA A 241 21.56 34.94 -3.62
C ALA A 241 20.70 35.41 -4.80
N ALA A 242 21.18 35.23 -6.03
CA ALA A 242 20.39 35.51 -7.23
C ALA A 242 19.08 34.70 -7.23
N ALA A 243 17.98 35.30 -7.71
CA ALA A 243 16.65 34.69 -7.71
C ALA A 243 16.64 33.28 -8.35
N VAL A 244 17.41 33.08 -9.43
CA VAL A 244 17.57 31.76 -10.08
C VAL A 244 18.13 30.71 -9.13
N THR A 245 19.14 31.08 -8.33
CA THR A 245 19.79 30.17 -7.37
C THR A 245 18.87 29.86 -6.19
N GLN A 246 18.13 30.86 -5.70
CA GLN A 246 17.13 30.65 -4.65
C GLN A 246 16.03 29.69 -5.10
N VAL A 247 15.49 29.90 -6.31
CA VAL A 247 14.42 29.06 -6.87
C VAL A 247 14.92 27.64 -7.14
N TRP A 248 16.14 27.50 -7.66
CA TRP A 248 16.77 26.18 -7.85
C TRP A 248 16.94 25.43 -6.53
N ALA A 249 17.45 26.08 -5.48
CA ALA A 249 17.64 25.47 -4.18
C ALA A 249 16.32 24.98 -3.58
N TYR A 250 15.28 25.82 -3.64
CA TYR A 250 13.94 25.47 -3.18
C TYR A 250 13.35 24.27 -3.94
N ILE A 251 13.38 24.29 -5.28
CA ILE A 251 12.87 23.20 -6.10
C ILE A 251 13.67 21.91 -5.86
N GLY A 252 14.99 22.02 -5.71
CA GLY A 252 15.87 20.90 -5.41
C GLY A 252 15.50 20.23 -4.09
N GLU A 253 15.31 21.02 -3.03
CA GLU A 253 14.90 20.52 -1.71
C GLU A 253 13.48 19.93 -1.73
N LEU A 254 12.55 20.58 -2.42
CA LEU A 254 11.19 20.09 -2.61
C LEU A 254 11.17 18.72 -3.31
N VAL A 255 11.88 18.59 -4.44
CA VAL A 255 11.98 17.33 -5.19
C VAL A 255 12.69 16.26 -4.36
N PHE A 256 13.72 16.63 -3.59
CA PHE A 256 14.39 15.71 -2.67
C PHE A 256 13.44 15.19 -1.58
N ASN A 257 12.66 16.07 -0.96
CA ASN A 257 11.68 15.69 0.04
C ASN A 257 10.61 14.76 -0.57
N MET A 258 10.10 15.08 -1.75
CA MET A 258 9.16 14.20 -2.47
C MET A 258 9.78 12.84 -2.80
N LEU A 259 11.05 12.79 -3.20
CA LEU A 259 11.80 11.55 -3.42
C LEU A 259 11.89 10.70 -2.15
N VAL A 260 12.16 11.31 -1.00
CA VAL A 260 12.21 10.62 0.30
C VAL A 260 10.86 9.98 0.61
N LEU A 261 9.75 10.72 0.42
CA LEU A 261 8.41 10.16 0.62
C LEU A 261 8.12 9.00 -0.34
N VAL A 262 8.37 9.17 -1.64
CA VAL A 262 8.18 8.10 -2.64
C VAL A 262 9.01 6.86 -2.29
N GLY A 263 10.25 7.07 -1.86
CA GLY A 263 11.14 5.99 -1.40
C GLY A 263 10.57 5.24 -0.20
N ALA A 264 10.08 5.97 0.82
CA ALA A 264 9.46 5.38 2.00
C ALA A 264 8.18 4.58 1.65
N VAL A 265 7.32 5.14 0.81
CA VAL A 265 6.09 4.46 0.33
C VAL A 265 6.43 3.20 -0.45
N LYS A 266 7.44 3.24 -1.34
CA LYS A 266 7.89 2.06 -2.10
C LYS A 266 8.54 1.00 -1.22
N MET A 267 9.18 1.39 -0.12
CA MET A 267 9.80 0.47 0.84
C MET A 267 8.76 -0.20 1.76
N SER A 268 7.53 0.31 1.85
CA SER A 268 6.50 -0.18 2.78
C SER A 268 6.24 -1.69 2.68
N ASP A 269 6.14 -2.24 1.46
CA ASP A 269 5.95 -3.68 1.22
C ASP A 269 7.11 -4.52 1.79
N ARG A 270 8.35 -4.04 1.62
CA ARG A 270 9.53 -4.72 2.15
C ARG A 270 9.57 -4.67 3.67
N ILE A 271 9.33 -3.49 4.26
CA ILE A 271 9.34 -3.28 5.71
C ILE A 271 8.34 -4.24 6.37
N ILE A 272 7.12 -4.31 5.85
CA ILE A 272 6.09 -5.13 6.49
C ILE A 272 6.37 -6.63 6.35
N ARG A 273 6.96 -7.07 5.23
CA ARG A 273 7.38 -8.48 5.05
C ARG A 273 8.48 -8.85 6.04
N GLU A 274 9.49 -8.00 6.19
CA GLU A 274 10.57 -8.20 7.16
C GLU A 274 10.03 -8.24 8.60
N MET A 275 9.09 -7.34 8.96
CA MET A 275 8.42 -7.35 10.28
C MET A 275 7.62 -8.64 10.54
N MET A 276 7.01 -9.22 9.51
CA MET A 276 6.20 -10.44 9.61
C MET A 276 7.03 -11.73 9.51
N GLY A 277 8.35 -11.62 9.31
CA GLY A 277 9.26 -12.74 9.12
C GLY A 277 8.98 -13.53 7.84
N LEU A 278 8.67 -12.82 6.75
CA LEU A 278 8.39 -13.34 5.41
C LEU A 278 9.56 -13.14 4.44
#